data_AF-A0A972ZFK9-F1
#
_entry.id   AF-A0A972ZFK9-F1
#
_cell.length_a   1.000
_cell.length_b   1.000
_cell.length_c   1.000
_cell.angle_alpha   90.00
_cell.angle_beta   90.00
_cell.angle_gamma   90.00
#
_symmetry.space_group_name_H-M   'P 1'
#
loop_
_entity.id
_entity.type
_entity.pdbx_description
1 polymer ?
#
loop_
_entity_poly.entity_id
_entity_poly.type
_entity_poly.pdbx_seq_one_letter_code
_entity_poly.pdbx_strand_id
1 'polypeptide(L)'
;MNQIVIGAALPYLISLCVYIARRGRASMALLITAPLSMTACAIWAVIPDLPRALGMNDLYHRLAADPRINIFFMHYTIDKIETDSILYTPAFVLMAVSLFIVAWREVWLREQEQERRP
;
A
#
# COMPACT_ATOMS: atom_id res chain seq x y z
N MET A 1 4.20 -9.78 8.36
CA MET A 1 4.11 -9.50 6.90
C MET A 1 2.84 -8.72 6.52
N ASN A 2 1.82 -8.74 7.37
CA ASN A 2 0.51 -8.13 7.11
C ASN A 2 0.55 -6.60 7.16
N GLN A 3 1.49 -6.05 7.93
CA GLN A 3 1.74 -4.61 8.07
C GLN A 3 2.06 -3.92 6.73
N ILE A 4 2.72 -4.62 5.80
CA ILE A 4 2.94 -4.13 4.43
C ILE A 4 1.61 -3.93 3.70
N VAL A 5 0.71 -4.90 3.83
CA VAL A 5 -0.61 -4.88 3.18
C VAL A 5 -1.46 -3.76 3.77
N ILE A 6 -1.46 -3.63 5.10
CA ILE A 6 -2.22 -2.59 5.82
C ILE A 6 -1.67 -1.20 5.49
N GLY A 7 -0.34 -1.03 5.53
CA GLY A 7 0.31 0.23 5.16
C GLY A 7 0.01 0.63 3.71
N ALA A 8 -0.01 -0.34 2.78
CA ALA A 8 -0.35 -0.08 1.38
C ALA A 8 -1.87 0.11 1.14
N ALA A 9 -2.74 -0.43 2.00
CA ALA A 9 -4.18 -0.42 1.80
C ALA A 9 -4.77 0.99 1.83
N LEU A 10 -4.31 1.85 2.74
CA LEU A 10 -4.83 3.22 2.86
C LEU A 10 -4.62 4.06 1.57
N PRO A 11 -3.38 4.23 1.06
CA PRO A 11 -3.16 4.95 -0.20
C PRO A 11 -3.80 4.25 -1.41
N TYR A 12 -3.88 2.92 -1.41
CA TYR A 12 -4.62 2.17 -2.44
C TYR A 12 -6.11 2.54 -2.46
N LEU A 13 -6.78 2.50 -1.32
CA LEU A 13 -8.21 2.83 -1.18
C LEU A 13 -8.49 4.28 -1.57
N ILE A 14 -7.63 5.22 -1.15
CA ILE A 14 -7.74 6.63 -1.56
C ILE A 14 -7.66 6.74 -3.10
N SER A 15 -6.68 6.07 -3.71
CA SER A 15 -6.49 6.08 -5.16
C SER A 15 -7.67 5.44 -5.90
N LEU A 16 -8.21 4.35 -5.36
CA LEU A 16 -9.41 3.69 -5.88
C LEU A 16 -10.64 4.60 -5.81
N CYS A 17 -10.86 5.28 -4.69
CA CYS A 17 -11.94 6.25 -4.54
C CYS A 17 -11.82 7.39 -5.56
N VAL A 18 -10.61 7.93 -5.77
CA VAL A 18 -10.34 8.96 -6.78
C VAL A 18 -10.61 8.43 -8.20
N TYR A 19 -10.17 7.21 -8.50
CA TYR A 19 -10.41 6.58 -9.81
C TYR A 19 -11.91 6.39 -10.10
N ILE A 20 -12.67 5.92 -9.10
CA ILE A 20 -14.14 5.77 -9.20
C ILE A 20 -14.81 7.14 -9.35
N ALA A 21 -14.42 8.14 -8.54
CA ALA A 21 -14.95 9.49 -8.62
C ALA A 21 -14.69 10.15 -9.99
N ARG A 22 -13.58 9.79 -10.65
CA ARG A 22 -13.24 10.22 -12.02
C ARG A 22 -13.83 9.32 -13.10
N ARG A 23 -14.85 8.52 -12.78
CA ARG A 23 -15.58 7.63 -13.70
C ARG A 23 -14.67 6.64 -14.43
N GLY A 24 -13.66 6.14 -13.74
CA GLY A 24 -12.72 5.18 -14.29
C GLY A 24 -11.72 5.79 -15.27
N ARG A 25 -11.31 7.05 -15.06
CA ARG A 25 -10.18 7.67 -15.76
C ARG A 25 -9.05 7.99 -14.80
N ALA A 26 -7.85 7.46 -15.05
CA ALA A 26 -6.67 7.76 -14.25
C ALA A 26 -5.77 8.80 -14.94
N SER A 27 -5.50 9.90 -14.24
CA SER A 27 -4.45 10.85 -14.67
C SER A 27 -3.06 10.22 -14.49
N MET A 28 -2.06 10.64 -15.28
CA MET A 28 -0.66 10.20 -15.08
C MET A 28 -0.17 10.45 -13.66
N ALA A 29 -0.56 11.58 -13.06
CA ALA A 29 -0.25 11.87 -11.67
C ALA A 29 -0.72 10.74 -10.74
N LEU A 30 -1.97 10.30 -10.87
CA LEU A 30 -2.53 9.20 -10.08
C LEU A 30 -1.81 7.86 -10.33
N LEU A 31 -1.45 7.55 -11.57
CA LEU A 31 -0.74 6.32 -11.93
C LEU A 31 0.66 6.25 -11.32
N ILE A 32 1.31 7.40 -11.08
CA ILE A 32 2.64 7.49 -10.49
C ILE A 32 2.54 7.63 -8.96
N THR A 33 1.69 8.51 -8.46
CA THR A 33 1.60 8.79 -7.03
C THR A 33 0.97 7.66 -6.24
N ALA A 34 0.02 6.91 -6.81
CA ALA A 34 -0.60 5.77 -6.13
C ALA A 34 0.43 4.69 -5.72
N PRO A 35 1.22 4.09 -6.65
CA PRO A 35 2.21 3.09 -6.26
C PRO A 35 3.31 3.65 -5.36
N LEU A 36 3.78 4.88 -5.60
CA LEU A 36 4.79 5.50 -4.74
C LEU A 36 4.29 5.71 -3.31
N SER A 37 3.03 6.14 -3.16
CA SER A 37 2.42 6.34 -1.83
C SER A 37 2.20 5.00 -1.13
N MET A 38 1.76 3.97 -1.86
CA MET A 38 1.67 2.61 -1.33
C MET A 38 3.01 2.10 -0.82
N THR A 39 4.09 2.26 -1.62
CA THR A 39 5.44 1.87 -1.20
C THR A 39 5.90 2.66 0.02
N ALA A 40 5.71 3.98 0.04
CA ALA A 40 6.12 4.81 1.18
C ALA A 40 5.39 4.43 2.48
N CYS A 41 4.07 4.22 2.42
CA CYS A 41 3.29 3.80 3.58
C CYS A 41 3.60 2.36 4.02
N ALA A 42 3.86 1.45 3.08
CA ALA A 42 4.29 0.09 3.39
C ALA A 42 5.66 0.08 4.09
N ILE A 43 6.63 0.87 3.61
CA ILE A 43 7.93 1.01 4.28
C ILE A 43 7.73 1.59 5.69
N TRP A 44 6.93 2.65 5.81
CA TRP A 44 6.62 3.27 7.10
C TRP A 44 6.04 2.26 8.09
N ALA A 45 5.11 1.41 7.65
CA ALA A 45 4.51 0.37 8.46
C ALA A 45 5.52 -0.70 8.91
N VAL A 46 6.62 -0.93 8.20
CA VAL A 46 7.61 -1.98 8.57
C VAL A 46 8.71 -1.47 9.50
N ILE A 47 8.90 -0.15 9.64
CA ILE A 47 9.94 0.44 10.49
C ILE A 47 9.97 -0.15 11.92
N PRO A 48 8.83 -0.33 12.62
CA PRO A 48 8.82 -0.92 13.97
C PRO A 48 9.27 -2.39 14.04
N ASP A 49 9.23 -3.10 12.92
CA ASP A 49 9.68 -4.50 12.83
C ASP A 49 11.19 -4.63 12.61
N LEU A 50 11.91 -3.55 12.28
CA LEU A 50 13.35 -3.61 12.03
C LEU A 50 14.16 -4.19 13.21
N PRO A 51 13.91 -3.82 14.48
CA PRO A 51 14.62 -4.44 15.61
C PRO A 51 14.42 -5.96 15.68
N ARG A 52 13.21 -6.45 15.38
CA ARG A 52 12.91 -7.89 15.35
C ARG A 52 13.66 -8.57 14.20
N ALA A 53 13.68 -7.96 13.01
CA ALA A 53 14.41 -8.47 11.85
C ALA A 53 15.93 -8.52 12.08
N LEU A 54 16.47 -7.63 12.92
CA LEU A 54 17.89 -7.57 13.30
C LEU A 54 18.22 -8.41 14.54
N GLY A 55 17.26 -9.17 15.10
CA GLY A 55 17.46 -10.01 16.29
C GLY A 55 17.48 -9.27 17.63
N MET A 56 17.15 -7.98 17.66
CA MET A 56 17.11 -7.14 18.86
C MET A 56 15.75 -7.24 19.58
N ASN A 57 15.40 -8.44 20.05
CA ASN A 57 14.08 -8.73 20.62
C ASN A 57 13.75 -7.88 21.87
N ASP A 58 14.72 -7.59 22.73
CA ASP A 58 14.51 -6.75 23.92
C ASP A 58 14.09 -5.32 23.56
N LEU A 59 14.72 -4.75 22.53
CA LEU A 59 14.36 -3.43 22.01
C LEU A 59 12.96 -3.47 21.38
N TYR A 60 12.66 -4.51 20.60
CA TYR A 60 11.34 -4.72 20.02
C TYR A 60 10.24 -4.76 21.08
N HIS A 61 10.41 -5.55 22.14
CA HIS A 61 9.43 -5.65 23.23
C HIS A 61 9.26 -4.33 23.99
N ARG A 62 10.34 -3.58 24.20
CA ARG A 62 10.26 -2.23 24.79
C ARG A 62 9.45 -1.28 23.92
N LEU A 63 9.69 -1.27 22.61
CA LEU A 63 8.95 -0.43 21.67
C LEU A 63 7.47 -0.86 21.55
N ALA A 64 7.19 -2.17 21.60
CA ALA A 64 5.83 -2.72 21.56
C ALA A 64 4.96 -2.37 22.78
N ALA A 65 5.59 -1.99 23.89
CA ALA A 65 4.92 -1.52 25.09
C ALA A 65 4.63 0.00 25.07
N ASP A 66 5.33 0.78 24.23
CA ASP A 66 5.14 2.23 24.15
C ASP A 66 4.02 2.59 23.14
N PRO A 67 2.90 3.18 23.60
CA PRO A 67 1.79 3.55 22.72
C PRO A 67 2.18 4.63 21.70
N ARG A 68 3.26 5.39 21.91
CA ARG A 68 3.74 6.41 20.96
C ARG A 68 4.24 5.79 19.65
N ILE A 69 4.64 4.52 19.67
CA ILE A 69 5.10 3.83 18.47
C ILE A 69 3.93 3.43 17.55
N ASN A 70 2.68 3.65 17.97
CA ASN A 70 1.51 3.47 17.09
C ASN A 70 1.40 4.50 15.94
N ILE A 71 2.29 5.50 15.86
CA ILE A 71 2.39 6.40 14.70
C ILE A 71 2.68 5.67 13.38
N PHE A 72 3.21 4.44 13.45
CA PHE A 72 3.44 3.57 12.32
C PHE A 72 2.19 2.75 11.99
N PHE A 73 1.08 3.43 11.68
CA PHE A 73 -0.20 2.79 11.35
C PHE A 73 -0.70 1.78 12.41
N MET A 74 -0.56 2.11 13.69
CA MET A 74 -0.99 1.25 14.80
C MET A 74 -0.29 -0.13 14.81
N HIS A 75 0.90 -0.26 14.22
CA HIS A 75 1.67 -1.50 14.06
C HIS A 75 1.53 -2.49 15.23
N TYR A 76 1.92 -2.09 16.44
CA TYR A 76 1.89 -2.96 17.62
C TYR A 76 0.49 -3.22 18.19
N THR A 77 -0.46 -2.35 17.91
CA THR A 77 -1.87 -2.60 18.26
C THR A 77 -2.44 -3.67 17.34
N ILE A 78 -2.14 -3.57 16.04
CA ILE A 78 -2.53 -4.54 15.02
C ILE A 78 -1.90 -5.89 15.32
N ASP A 79 -0.59 -5.94 15.58
CA ASP A 79 0.12 -7.18 15.93
C ASP A 79 -0.48 -7.93 17.13
N LYS A 80 -1.15 -7.24 18.07
CA LYS A 80 -1.79 -7.84 19.24
C LYS A 80 -3.16 -8.45 18.94
N ILE A 81 -3.87 -7.92 17.95
CA ILE A 81 -5.25 -8.34 17.59
C ILE A 81 -5.29 -9.20 16.33
N GLU A 82 -4.23 -9.13 15.53
CA GLU A 82 -4.15 -9.78 14.24
C GLU A 82 -3.79 -11.26 14.39
N THR A 83 -4.51 -12.09 13.66
CA THR A 83 -4.20 -13.51 13.48
C THR A 83 -3.48 -13.69 12.15
N ASP A 84 -2.45 -14.52 12.13
CA ASP A 84 -1.78 -14.88 10.88
C ASP A 84 -2.79 -15.47 9.89
N SER A 85 -2.95 -14.78 8.76
CA SER A 85 -3.89 -15.17 7.71
C SER A 85 -3.17 -15.27 6.38
N ILE A 86 -3.38 -16.38 5.67
CA ILE A 86 -2.85 -16.56 4.32
C ILE A 86 -3.48 -15.57 3.31
N LEU A 87 -4.56 -14.89 3.67
CA LEU A 87 -5.30 -13.97 2.80
C LEU A 87 -4.58 -12.64 2.54
N TYR A 88 -3.59 -12.28 3.35
CA TYR A 88 -2.84 -11.03 3.17
C TYR A 88 -2.02 -11.03 1.88
N THR A 89 -1.37 -12.15 1.55
CA THR A 89 -0.60 -12.30 0.31
C THR A 89 -1.46 -12.12 -0.94
N PRO A 90 -2.58 -12.84 -1.15
CA PRO A 90 -3.43 -12.62 -2.31
C PRO A 90 -4.06 -11.22 -2.32
N ALA A 91 -4.40 -10.63 -1.16
CA ALA A 91 -4.88 -9.25 -1.11
C ALA A 91 -3.84 -8.26 -1.66
N PHE A 92 -2.57 -8.42 -1.27
CA PHE A 92 -1.48 -7.59 -1.79
C PHE A 92 -1.27 -7.76 -3.29
N VAL A 93 -1.27 -9.00 -3.77
CA VAL A 93 -1.16 -9.31 -5.20
C VAL A 93 -2.31 -8.68 -5.98
N LEU A 94 -3.54 -8.75 -5.48
CA LEU A 94 -4.71 -8.15 -6.12
C LEU A 94 -4.61 -6.62 -6.21
N MET A 95 -4.10 -5.95 -5.17
CA MET A 95 -3.86 -4.50 -5.21
C MET A 95 -2.81 -4.13 -6.27
N ALA A 96 -1.72 -4.89 -6.38
CA ALA A 96 -0.70 -4.65 -7.38
C ALA A 96 -1.23 -4.88 -8.80
N VAL A 97 -1.89 -6.02 -9.03
CA VAL A 97 -2.45 -6.38 -10.33
C VAL A 97 -3.51 -5.38 -10.79
N SER A 98 -4.38 -4.90 -9.89
CA SER A 98 -5.39 -3.91 -10.26
C SER A 98 -4.77 -2.59 -10.70
N LEU A 99 -3.70 -2.13 -10.04
CA LEU A 99 -2.94 -0.94 -10.48
C LEU A 99 -2.33 -1.15 -11.86
N PHE A 100 -1.71 -2.31 -12.13
CA PHE A 100 -1.15 -2.61 -13.43
C PHE A 100 -2.21 -2.62 -14.53
N ILE A 101 -3.38 -3.22 -14.28
CA ILE A 101 -4.49 -3.24 -15.24
C ILE A 101 -4.96 -1.82 -15.56
N VAL A 102 -5.13 -0.97 -14.54
CA VAL A 102 -5.55 0.42 -14.73
C VAL A 102 -4.49 1.21 -15.49
N ALA A 103 -3.22 1.07 -15.13
CA ALA A 103 -2.12 1.73 -15.83
C ALA A 103 -2.04 1.31 -17.30
N TRP A 104 -2.11 0.01 -17.58
CA TRP A 104 -2.10 -0.54 -18.93
C TRP A 104 -3.26 0.01 -19.77
N ARG A 105 -4.48 -0.05 -19.24
CA ARG A 105 -5.68 0.48 -19.91
C ARG A 105 -5.52 1.96 -20.26
N GLU A 106 -4.98 2.77 -19.36
CA GLU A 106 -4.85 4.21 -19.60
C GLU A 106 -3.76 4.56 -20.59
N VAL A 107 -2.65 3.81 -20.62
CA VAL A 107 -1.62 3.95 -21.66
C VAL A 107 -2.20 3.62 -23.03
N TRP A 108 -2.88 2.48 -23.13
CA TRP A 108 -3.52 2.04 -24.37
C TRP A 108 -4.53 3.07 -24.92
N LEU A 109 -5.37 3.64 -24.05
CA LEU A 109 -6.35 4.66 -24.46
C LEU A 109 -5.67 5.93 -24.98
N ARG A 110 -4.54 6.34 -24.41
CA ARG A 110 -3.79 7.52 -24.86
C ARG A 110 -3.11 7.30 -26.21
N GLU A 111 -2.57 6.11 -26.45
CA GLU A 111 -1.98 5.73 -27.75
C GLU A 111 -3.02 5.84 -28.86
N GLN A 112 -4.21 5.27 -28.65
CA GLN A 112 -5.32 5.37 -29.61
C GLN A 112 -5.81 6.81 -29.84
N GLU A 113 -5.81 7.65 -28.80
CA GLU A 113 -6.15 9.07 -28.93
C GLU A 113 -5.11 9.84 -29.76
N GLN A 114 -3.84 9.43 -29.71
CA GLN A 114 -2.74 10.07 -30.45
C GLN A 114 -2.75 9.68 -31.94
N GLU A 115 -3.01 8.41 -32.26
CA GLU A 115 -3.15 7.92 -33.64
C GLU A 115 -4.33 8.56 -34.40
N ARG A 116 -5.34 9.03 -33.67
CA ARG A 116 -6.56 9.66 -34.23
C ARG A 116 -6.43 11.17 -34.43
N ARG A 117 -5.33 11.81 -34.03
CA ARG A 117 -5.09 13.24 -34.28
C ARG A 117 -4.51 13.40 -35.70
N PRO A 118 -5.20 14.13 -36.60
CA PRO A 118 -4.74 14.35 -37.98
C PRO A 118 -3.48 15.21 -38.05
#